data_AF-A0A1X1WUS6-F1
#
_entry.id   AF-A0A1X1WUS6-F1
#
_cell.length_a   1.000
_cell.length_b   1.000
_cell.length_c   1.000
_cell.angle_alpha   90.00
_cell.angle_beta   90.00
_cell.angle_gamma   90.00
#
_symmetry.space_group_name_H-M   'P 1'
#
loop_
_entity.id
_entity.type
_entity.pdbx_description
1 polymer ?
#
loop_
_entity_poly.entity_id
_entity_poly.type
_entity_poly.pdbx_seq_one_letter_code
_entity_poly.pdbx_strand_id
1 'polypeptide(L)'
;MRSYRPLIATLAAPAVLSLVPGVLSTAPAHAAPLPDVCVPAVVVDGVCTTRLVSVTADVVNGTITGTPIGGGAAISLAGQADAYLKSEGFGTTPPEAIKNWDTSIDQTAGLSTDPSDPNWYGNAKAKVFLSRTLNGLATQFPPESLVVRFTSDEPQPNVFGLVSIQPVA
;
A
#
# COMPACT_ATOMS: atom_id res chain seq x y z
N MET A 1 -40.74 -6.53 -77.03
CA MET A 1 -39.60 -6.36 -77.95
C MET A 1 -38.52 -5.55 -77.25
N ARG A 2 -37.27 -6.06 -77.34
CA ARG A 2 -35.97 -5.45 -77.05
C ARG A 2 -35.59 -5.03 -75.61
N SER A 3 -34.80 -5.94 -75.03
CA SER A 3 -33.68 -5.73 -74.10
C SER A 3 -32.79 -4.53 -74.42
N TYR A 4 -32.18 -3.94 -73.39
CA TYR A 4 -30.74 -3.64 -73.31
C TYR A 4 -30.25 -3.66 -71.86
N ARG A 5 -29.36 -4.61 -71.53
CA ARG A 5 -28.27 -4.45 -70.53
C ARG A 5 -26.98 -4.46 -71.35
N PRO A 6 -26.01 -3.57 -71.07
CA PRO A 6 -24.76 -3.98 -70.38
C PRO A 6 -24.18 -2.81 -69.54
N LEU A 7 -23.07 -2.80 -68.78
CA LEU A 7 -22.07 -3.72 -68.22
C LEU A 7 -21.31 -2.87 -67.15
N ILE A 8 -20.94 -3.44 -65.99
CA ILE A 8 -19.61 -3.41 -65.31
C ILE A 8 -18.93 -2.02 -65.12
N ALA A 9 -18.47 -1.60 -63.94
CA ALA A 9 -17.28 -2.14 -63.26
C ALA A 9 -17.01 -1.53 -61.86
N THR A 10 -16.59 -2.38 -60.90
CA THR A 10 -15.44 -2.24 -59.94
C THR A 10 -15.23 -0.95 -59.11
N LEU A 11 -14.84 -0.95 -57.82
CA LEU A 11 -14.18 -1.90 -56.93
C LEU A 11 -14.70 -1.76 -55.48
N ALA A 12 -14.94 -2.87 -54.81
CA ALA A 12 -14.96 -2.94 -53.35
C ALA A 12 -13.50 -3.03 -52.86
N ALA A 13 -13.04 -2.04 -52.10
CA ALA A 13 -11.77 -2.12 -51.39
C ALA A 13 -12.01 -2.75 -50.00
N PRO A 14 -11.44 -3.92 -49.68
CA PRO A 14 -11.41 -4.38 -48.31
C PRO A 14 -10.35 -3.57 -47.56
N ALA A 15 -10.76 -2.74 -46.61
CA ALA A 15 -9.86 -2.15 -45.65
C ALA A 15 -9.31 -3.28 -44.76
N VAL A 16 -8.10 -3.72 -45.04
CA VAL A 16 -7.34 -4.64 -44.21
C VAL A 16 -7.01 -3.90 -42.91
N LEU A 17 -7.79 -4.14 -41.84
CA LEU A 17 -7.35 -3.78 -40.49
C LEU A 17 -6.17 -4.68 -40.14
N SER A 18 -4.96 -4.14 -40.34
CA SER A 18 -3.73 -4.72 -39.81
C SER A 18 -3.82 -4.71 -38.28
N LEU A 19 -4.21 -5.85 -37.71
CA LEU A 19 -3.99 -6.16 -36.30
C LEU A 19 -2.48 -6.21 -36.06
N VAL A 20 -1.90 -5.09 -35.65
CA VAL A 20 -0.54 -5.08 -35.10
C VAL A 20 -0.65 -5.86 -33.78
N PRO A 21 0.06 -6.99 -33.61
CA PRO A 21 0.16 -7.63 -32.31
C PRO A 21 0.92 -6.65 -31.43
N GLY A 22 0.19 -5.93 -30.58
CA GLY A 22 0.80 -5.17 -29.49
C GLY A 22 1.55 -6.19 -28.64
N VAL A 23 2.88 -6.17 -28.75
CA VAL A 23 3.74 -6.93 -27.85
C VAL A 23 3.51 -6.30 -26.47
N LEU A 24 2.61 -6.91 -25.70
CA LEU A 24 2.47 -6.61 -24.29
C LEU A 24 3.80 -7.01 -23.66
N SER A 25 4.69 -6.03 -23.45
CA SER A 25 5.85 -6.22 -22.58
C SER A 25 5.33 -6.58 -21.21
N THR A 26 5.21 -7.88 -20.93
CA THR A 26 5.19 -8.42 -19.57
C THR A 26 6.60 -8.26 -19.04
N ALA A 27 6.99 -7.03 -18.74
CA ALA A 27 8.19 -6.81 -17.94
C ALA A 27 7.95 -7.57 -16.63
N PRO A 28 8.84 -8.51 -16.27
CA PRO A 28 8.67 -9.24 -15.02
C PRO A 28 8.71 -8.21 -13.89
N ALA A 29 7.60 -8.10 -13.15
CA ALA A 29 7.51 -7.30 -11.94
C ALA A 29 8.36 -7.98 -10.87
N HIS A 30 9.67 -7.73 -10.91
CA HIS A 30 10.57 -8.20 -9.89
C HIS A 30 10.30 -7.38 -8.63
N ALA A 31 9.75 -8.04 -7.62
CA ALA A 31 9.69 -7.53 -6.26
C ALA A 31 11.07 -7.00 -5.85
N ALA A 32 11.11 -5.83 -5.21
CA ALA A 32 12.39 -5.29 -4.72
C ALA A 32 12.97 -6.28 -3.69
N PRO A 33 14.26 -6.65 -3.78
CA PRO A 33 14.85 -7.55 -2.80
C PRO A 33 14.73 -6.94 -1.40
N LEU A 34 14.50 -7.79 -0.40
CA LEU A 34 14.46 -7.34 1.00
C LEU A 34 15.80 -6.69 1.37
N PRO A 35 15.80 -5.68 2.27
CA PRO A 35 17.03 -5.00 2.68
C PRO A 35 17.97 -5.95 3.43
N ASP A 36 19.28 -5.67 3.43
CA ASP A 36 20.31 -6.52 4.05
C ASP A 36 20.10 -6.76 5.56
N VAL A 37 19.38 -5.87 6.25
CA VAL A 37 18.99 -6.04 7.67
C VAL A 37 18.05 -7.24 7.84
N CYS A 38 17.31 -7.61 6.80
CA CYS A 38 16.43 -8.77 6.74
C CYS A 38 17.24 -10.02 6.38
N VAL A 39 18.21 -10.37 7.22
CA VAL A 39 18.95 -11.65 7.13
C VAL A 39 18.03 -12.82 7.52
N PRO A 40 18.30 -14.06 7.06
CA PRO A 40 17.36 -15.19 7.19
C PRO A 40 16.86 -15.51 8.60
N ALA A 41 17.58 -15.08 9.65
CA ALA A 41 17.18 -15.30 11.04
C ALA A 41 16.00 -14.42 11.52
N VAL A 42 15.71 -13.30 10.84
CA VAL A 42 14.59 -12.38 11.15
C VAL A 42 13.48 -12.41 10.10
N VAL A 43 13.64 -13.23 9.06
CA VAL A 43 12.64 -13.45 8.01
C VAL A 43 11.93 -14.78 8.29
N VAL A 44 10.67 -14.70 8.71
CA VAL A 44 9.80 -15.86 8.89
C VAL A 44 8.73 -15.81 7.82
N ASP A 45 8.62 -16.86 7.00
CA ASP A 45 7.67 -16.95 5.88
C ASP A 45 7.76 -15.77 4.89
N GLY A 46 8.97 -15.27 4.64
CA GLY A 46 9.21 -14.12 3.74
C GLY A 46 8.86 -12.75 4.33
N VAL A 47 8.46 -12.69 5.60
CA VAL A 47 8.15 -11.44 6.31
C VAL A 47 9.35 -11.01 7.14
N CYS A 48 9.89 -9.83 6.84
CA CYS A 48 10.93 -9.20 7.66
C CYS A 48 10.29 -8.43 8.82
N THR A 49 10.84 -8.59 10.02
CA THR A 49 10.45 -7.81 11.20
C THR A 49 11.63 -6.95 11.65
N THR A 50 11.40 -5.66 11.84
CA THR A 50 12.41 -4.75 12.39
C THR A 50 11.75 -3.63 13.18
N ARG A 51 12.57 -2.89 13.93
CA ARG A 51 12.18 -1.68 14.63
C ARG A 51 12.84 -0.50 13.91
N LEU A 52 12.17 0.64 13.83
CA LEU A 52 12.66 1.82 13.10
C LEU A 52 13.22 2.84 14.08
N VAL A 53 14.38 3.43 13.77
CA VAL A 53 15.02 4.46 14.61
C VAL A 53 14.11 5.68 14.72
N SER A 54 13.61 6.16 13.58
CA SER A 54 12.60 7.22 13.46
C SER A 54 11.99 7.15 12.06
N VAL A 55 10.91 7.89 11.84
CA VAL A 55 10.18 7.84 10.57
C VAL A 55 9.81 9.23 10.05
N THR A 56 9.70 9.33 8.73
CA THR A 56 9.00 10.38 8.02
C THR A 56 7.77 9.78 7.33
N ALA A 57 6.79 10.62 7.00
CA ALA A 57 5.56 10.19 6.36
C ALA A 57 5.26 11.03 5.12
N ASP A 58 4.87 10.35 4.05
CA ASP A 58 4.17 10.97 2.92
C ASP A 58 2.69 10.67 3.06
N VAL A 59 1.96 11.61 3.65
CA VAL A 59 0.51 11.48 3.89
C VAL A 59 -0.32 11.57 2.60
N VAL A 60 0.27 12.03 1.48
CA VAL A 60 -0.43 12.09 0.19
C VAL A 60 -0.45 10.71 -0.44
N ASN A 61 0.71 10.04 -0.44
CA ASN A 61 0.85 8.69 -0.97
C ASN A 61 0.52 7.59 0.06
N GLY A 62 0.40 7.95 1.34
CA GLY A 62 0.11 6.98 2.41
C GLY A 62 1.29 6.09 2.76
N THR A 63 2.52 6.57 2.51
CA THR A 63 3.75 5.82 2.80
C THR A 63 4.44 6.35 4.05
N ILE A 64 5.16 5.45 4.71
CA ILE A 64 6.02 5.76 5.86
C ILE A 64 7.44 5.31 5.55
N THR A 65 8.43 6.16 5.81
CA THR A 65 9.83 5.88 5.52
C THR A 65 10.65 5.94 6.79
N GLY A 66 11.47 4.92 7.06
CA GLY A 66 12.32 4.90 8.24
C GLY A 66 13.57 4.05 8.05
N THR A 67 14.56 4.29 8.92
CA THR A 67 15.79 3.48 8.94
C THR A 67 15.63 2.37 9.97
N PRO A 68 15.84 1.09 9.59
CA PRO A 68 15.88 -0.02 10.53
C PRO A 68 16.96 0.15 11.61
N ILE A 69 16.64 -0.27 12.83
CA ILE A 69 17.66 -0.49 13.87
C ILE A 69 18.63 -1.57 13.37
N GLY A 70 19.93 -1.34 13.53
CA GLY A 70 20.98 -2.12 12.88
C GLY A 70 21.55 -1.47 11.62
N GLY A 71 20.92 -0.40 11.13
CA GLY A 71 21.40 0.41 10.01
C GLY A 71 20.91 -0.05 8.64
N GLY A 72 21.58 0.43 7.60
CA GLY A 72 21.18 0.19 6.20
C GLY A 72 20.42 1.35 5.58
N ALA A 73 19.90 1.13 4.37
CA ALA A 73 19.10 2.11 3.65
C ALA A 73 17.75 2.32 4.34
N ALA A 74 17.21 3.54 4.24
CA ALA A 74 15.84 3.80 4.66
C ALA A 74 14.87 2.99 3.78
N ILE A 75 13.85 2.42 4.41
CA ILE A 75 12.82 1.62 3.74
C ILE A 75 11.52 2.41 3.72
N SER A 76 10.80 2.35 2.62
CA SER A 76 9.45 2.92 2.48
C SER A 76 8.43 1.80 2.56
N LEU A 77 7.40 1.98 3.38
CA LEU A 77 6.37 1.00 3.63
C LEU A 77 4.99 1.57 3.25
N ALA A 78 4.14 0.75 2.68
CA ALA A 78 2.74 1.08 2.41
C ALA A 78 1.85 -0.08 2.84
N GLY A 79 0.68 0.23 3.41
CA GLY A 79 -0.26 -0.78 3.85
C GLY A 79 -1.66 -0.23 4.07
N GLN A 80 -2.62 -1.14 4.06
CA GLN A 80 -4.00 -0.86 4.40
C GLN A 80 -4.17 -0.71 5.92
N ALA A 81 -5.32 -0.17 6.34
CA ALA A 81 -5.57 0.19 7.74
C ALA A 81 -5.54 -1.00 8.72
N ASP A 82 -5.78 -2.21 8.23
CA ASP A 82 -5.72 -3.46 9.00
C ASP A 82 -4.29 -3.87 9.39
N ALA A 83 -3.27 -3.36 8.71
CA ALA A 83 -1.87 -3.52 9.13
C ALA A 83 -1.55 -2.70 10.41
N TYR A 84 -2.37 -1.73 10.77
CA TYR A 84 -2.07 -0.81 11.88
C TYR A 84 -2.63 -1.37 13.19
N LEU A 85 -1.73 -1.67 14.13
CA LEU A 85 -2.06 -2.31 15.39
C LEU A 85 -2.03 -1.30 16.55
N LYS A 86 -2.81 -1.57 17.60
CA LYS A 86 -2.78 -0.77 18.83
C LYS A 86 -1.42 -0.86 19.52
N SER A 87 -1.06 0.21 20.21
CA SER A 87 0.20 0.32 20.93
C SER A 87 0.32 -0.66 22.09
N GLU A 88 1.55 -1.00 22.45
CA GLU A 88 1.86 -1.93 23.53
C GLU A 88 3.00 -1.42 24.43
N GLY A 89 2.93 -1.72 25.73
CA GLY A 89 4.03 -1.46 26.68
C GLY A 89 4.11 -0.05 27.27
N PHE A 90 3.33 0.93 26.81
CA PHE A 90 3.41 2.33 27.27
C PHE A 90 2.75 2.64 28.64
N GLY A 91 2.20 1.63 29.31
CA GLY A 91 1.53 1.80 30.62
C GLY A 91 0.24 2.64 30.56
N THR A 92 -0.14 3.22 31.70
CA THR A 92 -1.41 3.98 31.83
C THR A 92 -1.33 5.43 31.35
N THR A 93 -0.12 5.92 31.08
CA THR A 93 0.14 7.33 30.75
C THR A 93 1.01 7.43 29.49
N PRO A 94 0.54 6.92 28.32
CA PRO A 94 1.31 6.93 27.09
C PRO A 94 1.57 8.36 26.58
N PRO A 95 2.63 8.58 25.77
CA PRO A 95 2.80 9.83 25.03
C PRO A 95 1.56 10.19 24.21
N GLU A 96 1.29 11.48 24.04
CA GLU A 96 0.07 11.96 23.39
C GLU A 96 -0.13 11.38 21.98
N ALA A 97 0.92 11.33 21.16
CA ALA A 97 0.86 10.77 19.81
C ALA A 97 0.45 9.28 19.82
N ILE A 98 0.93 8.51 20.80
CA ILE A 98 0.60 7.08 20.97
C ILE A 98 -0.87 6.93 21.39
N LYS A 99 -1.35 7.78 22.31
CA LYS A 99 -2.76 7.81 22.69
C LYS A 99 -3.67 8.14 21.50
N ASN A 100 -3.28 9.11 20.69
CA ASN A 100 -4.04 9.53 19.51
C ASN A 100 -4.04 8.45 18.43
N TRP A 101 -2.97 7.67 18.30
CA TRP A 101 -2.89 6.51 17.42
C TRP A 101 -3.94 5.46 17.80
N ASP A 102 -3.94 5.04 19.06
CA ASP A 102 -4.90 4.02 19.55
C ASP A 102 -6.35 4.51 19.44
N THR A 103 -6.59 5.76 19.80
CA THR A 103 -7.92 6.39 19.70
C THR A 103 -8.41 6.40 18.25
N SER A 104 -7.53 6.72 17.29
CA SER A 104 -7.88 6.76 15.86
C SER A 104 -8.23 5.37 15.32
N ILE A 105 -7.52 4.33 15.77
CA ILE A 105 -7.84 2.93 15.45
C ILE A 105 -9.21 2.55 16.03
N ASP A 106 -9.44 2.81 17.32
CA ASP A 106 -10.70 2.46 18.01
C ASP A 106 -11.92 3.14 17.35
N GLN A 107 -11.79 4.42 16.99
CA GLN A 107 -12.85 5.19 16.33
C GLN A 107 -13.23 4.62 14.96
N THR A 108 -12.29 3.96 14.29
CA THR A 108 -12.46 3.52 12.91
C THR A 108 -12.82 2.03 12.81
N ALA A 109 -12.39 1.21 13.78
CA ALA A 109 -12.58 -0.23 13.81
C ALA A 109 -14.07 -0.65 13.71
N GLY A 110 -14.95 0.08 14.41
CA GLY A 110 -16.37 -0.22 14.48
C GLY A 110 -17.23 0.33 13.33
N LEU A 111 -16.65 1.08 12.39
CA LEU A 111 -17.43 1.71 11.33
C LEU A 111 -17.91 0.64 10.32
N SER A 112 -19.21 0.64 10.02
CA SER A 112 -19.77 -0.26 9.00
C SER A 112 -19.53 0.29 7.60
N THR A 113 -19.11 -0.57 6.68
CA THR A 113 -19.01 -0.27 5.25
C THR A 113 -20.07 -1.03 4.45
N ASP A 114 -21.09 -1.58 5.12
CA ASP A 114 -22.22 -2.21 4.47
C ASP A 114 -23.04 -1.17 3.68
N PRO A 115 -23.32 -1.36 2.39
CA PRO A 115 -24.08 -0.39 1.58
C PRO A 115 -25.48 -0.05 2.11
N SER A 116 -26.04 -0.86 3.03
CA SER A 116 -27.32 -0.59 3.71
C SER A 116 -27.23 0.42 4.86
N ASP A 117 -26.03 0.69 5.40
CA ASP A 117 -25.81 1.78 6.35
C ASP A 117 -25.84 3.12 5.59
N PRO A 118 -26.74 4.07 5.90
CA PRO A 118 -26.78 5.36 5.19
C PRO A 118 -25.46 6.16 5.26
N ASN A 119 -24.58 5.87 6.21
CA ASN A 119 -23.26 6.49 6.38
C ASN A 119 -22.11 5.67 5.75
N TRP A 120 -22.38 4.55 5.07
CA TRP A 120 -21.37 3.60 4.58
C TRP A 120 -20.23 4.26 3.80
N TYR A 121 -20.54 5.26 2.98
CA TYR A 121 -19.56 5.94 2.15
C TYR A 121 -18.59 6.79 2.98
N GLY A 122 -19.10 7.50 4.00
CA GLY A 122 -18.28 8.25 4.94
C GLY A 122 -17.40 7.34 5.78
N ASN A 123 -17.98 6.23 6.24
CA ASN A 123 -17.27 5.20 7.00
C ASN A 123 -16.14 4.54 6.19
N ALA A 124 -16.41 4.19 4.93
CA ALA A 124 -15.41 3.63 4.02
C ALA A 124 -14.27 4.62 3.78
N LYS A 125 -14.57 5.90 3.60
CA LYS A 125 -13.55 6.94 3.51
C LYS A 125 -12.70 7.03 4.77
N ALA A 126 -13.32 7.09 5.95
CA ALA A 126 -12.60 7.16 7.21
C ALA A 126 -11.61 5.99 7.36
N LYS A 127 -12.04 4.77 7.01
CA LYS A 127 -11.16 3.58 6.98
C LYS A 127 -9.99 3.72 6.02
N VAL A 128 -10.23 4.21 4.80
CA VAL A 128 -9.17 4.38 3.78
C VAL A 128 -8.16 5.48 4.17
N PHE A 129 -8.60 6.56 4.81
CA PHE A 129 -7.71 7.66 5.21
C PHE A 129 -6.98 7.41 6.54
N LEU A 130 -7.36 6.38 7.30
CA LEU A 130 -6.77 6.07 8.61
C LEU A 130 -5.24 5.91 8.53
N SER A 131 -4.74 5.16 7.54
CA SER A 131 -3.30 4.91 7.38
C SER A 131 -2.48 6.22 7.27
N ARG A 132 -3.01 7.23 6.58
CA ARG A 132 -2.35 8.54 6.44
C ARG A 132 -2.32 9.31 7.75
N THR A 133 -3.43 9.30 8.51
CA THR A 133 -3.48 9.89 9.85
C THR A 133 -2.48 9.23 10.77
N LEU A 134 -2.46 7.90 10.78
CA LEU A 134 -1.57 7.10 11.62
C LEU A 134 -0.09 7.31 11.24
N ASN A 135 0.25 7.36 9.95
CA ASN A 135 1.60 7.69 9.50
C ASN A 135 2.04 9.09 9.96
N GLY A 136 1.13 10.08 9.93
CA GLY A 136 1.42 11.41 10.45
C GLY A 136 1.73 11.41 11.96
N LEU A 137 0.97 10.64 12.75
CA LEU A 137 1.22 10.46 14.18
C LEU A 137 2.57 9.75 14.45
N ALA A 138 2.92 8.76 13.63
CA ALA A 138 4.14 7.99 13.81
C ALA A 138 5.42 8.83 13.75
N THR A 139 5.41 9.96 13.02
CA THR A 139 6.54 10.90 12.97
C THR A 139 6.86 11.57 14.31
N GLN A 140 5.92 11.53 15.26
CA GLN A 140 6.04 12.15 16.59
C GLN A 140 6.41 11.15 17.68
N PHE A 141 6.57 9.88 17.33
CA PHE A 141 6.86 8.85 18.31
C PHE A 141 8.29 8.96 18.83
N PRO A 142 8.56 8.50 20.07
CA PRO A 142 9.93 8.35 20.55
C PRO A 142 10.76 7.50 19.58
N PRO A 143 12.07 7.78 19.45
CA PRO A 143 12.94 6.94 18.64
C PRO A 143 12.84 5.47 19.05
N GLU A 144 13.03 4.59 18.08
CA GLU A 144 13.04 3.15 18.29
C GLU A 144 11.71 2.59 18.83
N SER A 145 10.61 3.34 18.84
CA SER A 145 9.34 2.84 19.40
C SER A 145 8.41 2.20 18.36
N LEU A 146 8.81 2.13 17.09
CA LEU A 146 7.93 1.63 16.02
C LEU A 146 8.45 0.30 15.47
N VAL A 147 7.67 -0.76 15.67
CA VAL A 147 7.95 -2.10 15.14
C VAL A 147 7.13 -2.29 13.86
N VAL A 148 7.80 -2.78 12.81
CA VAL A 148 7.20 -3.02 11.50
C VAL A 148 7.49 -4.43 11.02
N ARG A 149 6.50 -5.01 10.33
CA ARG A 149 6.59 -6.27 9.60
C ARG A 149 6.25 -5.99 8.16
N PHE A 150 7.06 -6.46 7.22
CA PHE A 150 6.87 -6.14 5.80
C PHE A 150 7.41 -7.24 4.87
N THR A 151 6.94 -7.23 3.63
CA THR A 151 7.37 -8.13 2.55
C THR A 151 7.83 -7.33 1.33
N SER A 152 8.51 -8.00 0.40
CA SER A 152 8.85 -7.46 -0.91
C SER A 152 7.67 -7.39 -1.88
N ASP A 153 6.54 -8.01 -1.53
CA ASP A 153 5.39 -8.23 -2.41
C ASP A 153 4.48 -7.00 -2.45
N GLU A 154 5.04 -5.87 -2.91
CA GLU A 154 4.28 -4.66 -3.16
C GLU A 154 4.39 -4.23 -4.63
N PRO A 155 3.26 -3.89 -5.30
CA PRO A 155 3.27 -3.51 -6.71
C PRO A 155 4.04 -2.20 -6.99
N GLN A 156 4.15 -1.32 -5.99
CA GLN A 156 4.82 -0.04 -6.14
C GLN A 156 6.34 -0.22 -6.05
N PRO A 157 7.13 0.29 -7.03
CA PRO A 157 8.58 0.14 -7.00
C PRO A 157 9.18 0.88 -5.81
N ASN A 158 10.17 0.25 -5.16
CA ASN A 158 10.91 0.78 -4.01
C ASN A 158 10.05 1.04 -2.76
N VAL A 159 8.90 0.38 -2.67
CA VAL A 159 8.05 0.35 -1.48
C VAL A 159 7.88 -1.11 -1.08
N PHE A 160 7.89 -1.38 0.22
CA PHE A 160 7.62 -2.70 0.77
C PHE A 160 6.18 -2.77 1.29
N GLY A 161 5.59 -3.96 1.14
CA GLY A 161 4.22 -4.24 1.55
C GLY A 161 4.17 -4.38 3.06
N LEU A 162 3.47 -3.48 3.73
CA LEU A 162 3.34 -3.47 5.18
C LEU A 162 2.38 -4.57 5.62
N VAL A 163 2.89 -5.52 6.38
CA VAL A 163 2.11 -6.59 7.02
C VAL A 163 1.56 -6.12 8.35
N SER A 164 2.40 -5.45 9.16
CA SER A 164 1.92 -4.78 10.37
C SER A 164 2.82 -3.64 10.80
N ILE A 165 2.24 -2.66 11.49
CA ILE A 165 2.93 -1.55 12.16
C ILE A 165 2.34 -1.36 13.56
N GLN A 166 3.22 -1.30 14.56
CA GLN A 166 2.80 -1.22 15.95
C GLN A 166 3.77 -0.33 16.75
N PRO A 167 3.27 0.67 17.48
CA PRO A 167 4.06 1.35 18.49
C PRO A 167 4.28 0.42 19.69
N VAL A 168 5.53 0.22 20.11
CA VAL A 168 5.92 -0.62 21.24
C VAL A 168 6.98 0.10 22.07
N ALA A 169 6.75 0.23 23.38
CA ALA A 169 7.67 0.88 24.34
C ALA A 169 9.04 0.19 24.45
#